data_AF-A0A931WBJ2-F1
#
_entry.id   AF-A0A931WBJ2-F1
#
_cell.length_a   1.000
_cell.length_b   1.000
_cell.length_c   1.000
_cell.angle_alpha   90.00
_cell.angle_beta   90.00
_cell.angle_gamma   90.00
#
_symmetry.space_group_name_H-M   'P 1'
#
loop_
_entity.id
_entity.type
_entity.pdbx_description
1 polymer ?
#
loop_
_entity_poly.entity_id
_entity_poly.type
_entity_poly.pdbx_seq_one_letter_code
_entity_poly.pdbx_strand_id
1 'polypeptide(L)'
;MATTLSSKHQIVIPKAIRERMKLKAGASVALYPLDDNRAVLVKQPKSYVEALSGLGKEVWESLGGADKYIKDMRADRTLWKK
;
A
#
# COMPACT_ATOMS: atom_id res chain seq x y z
N MET A 1 6.76 -13.59 21.65
CA MET A 1 7.38 -12.43 22.35
C MET A 1 6.27 -11.47 22.72
N ALA A 2 6.12 -11.14 24.00
CA ALA A 2 5.19 -10.12 24.48
C ALA A 2 5.96 -8.83 24.79
N THR A 3 5.35 -7.68 24.55
CA THR A 3 5.90 -6.35 24.89
C THR A 3 4.89 -5.64 25.78
N THR A 4 5.36 -4.82 26.72
CA THR A 4 4.51 -4.11 27.66
C THR A 4 4.13 -2.75 27.11
N LEU A 5 2.89 -2.35 27.32
CA LEU A 5 2.43 -1.00 27.03
C LEU A 5 3.01 -0.03 28.08
N SER A 6 3.77 0.96 27.64
CA SER A 6 4.31 1.98 28.53
C SER A 6 3.21 2.89 29.08
N SER A 7 3.52 3.66 30.14
CA SER A 7 2.61 4.66 30.71
C SER A 7 2.17 5.75 29.71
N LYS A 8 2.91 5.93 28.61
CA LYS A 8 2.57 6.85 27.52
C LYS A 8 1.82 6.17 26.38
N HIS A 9 1.30 4.95 26.60
CA HIS A 9 0.61 4.14 25.59
C HIS A 9 1.50 3.80 24.38
N GLN A 10 2.80 3.57 24.60
CA GLN A 10 3.75 3.19 23.56
C GLN A 10 4.21 1.75 23.74
N ILE A 11 4.43 1.04 22.63
CA ILE A 11 5.06 -0.28 22.63
C ILE A 11 6.44 -0.22 21.99
N VAL A 12 7.37 -0.99 22.53
CA VAL A 12 8.68 -1.17 21.90
C VAL A 12 8.54 -2.21 20.78
N ILE A 13 8.91 -1.83 19.56
CA ILE A 13 8.98 -2.77 18.42
C ILE A 13 10.31 -3.55 18.51
N PRO A 14 10.28 -4.89 18.71
CA PRO A 14 11.48 -5.71 18.81
C PRO A 14 12.41 -5.60 17.60
N LYS A 15 13.71 -5.79 17.83
CA LYS A 15 14.77 -5.69 16.80
C LYS A 15 14.46 -6.51 15.54
N ALA A 16 14.07 -7.77 15.69
CA ALA A 16 13.74 -8.66 14.58
C ALA A 16 12.62 -8.11 13.67
N ILE A 17 11.59 -7.47 14.26
CA ILE A 17 10.49 -6.87 13.49
C ILE A 17 10.97 -5.60 12.78
N ARG A 18 11.74 -4.74 13.47
CA ARG A 18 12.29 -3.51 12.86
C ARG A 18 13.16 -3.81 11.65
N GLU A 19 14.02 -4.82 11.73
CA GLU A 19 14.90 -5.24 10.64
C GLU A 19 14.12 -5.79 9.45
N ARG A 20 13.17 -6.70 9.71
CA ARG A 20 12.30 -7.27 8.68
C ARG A 20 11.49 -6.21 7.94
N MET A 21 10.96 -5.23 8.68
CA MET A 21 10.16 -4.14 8.12
C MET A 21 11.01 -2.95 7.62
N LYS A 22 12.34 -3.00 7.78
CA LYS A 22 13.28 -1.91 7.48
C LYS A 22 12.81 -0.57 8.10
N LEU A 23 12.38 -0.62 9.36
CA LEU A 23 11.96 0.56 10.14
C LEU A 23 13.19 1.24 10.72
N LYS A 24 13.28 2.56 10.54
CA LYS A 24 14.31 3.41 11.14
C LYS A 24 13.64 4.40 12.11
N ALA A 25 14.44 5.03 12.97
CA ALA A 25 13.94 6.14 13.78
C ALA A 25 13.30 7.21 12.89
N GLY A 26 12.14 7.74 13.30
CA GLY A 26 11.36 8.70 12.51
C GLY A 26 10.55 8.09 11.36
N ALA A 27 10.51 6.77 11.18
CA ALA A 27 9.64 6.14 10.20
C ALA A 27 8.16 6.35 10.56
N SER A 28 7.35 6.73 9.58
CA SER A 28 5.89 6.78 9.72
C SER A 28 5.30 5.37 9.62
N VAL A 29 4.39 5.06 10.54
CA VAL A 29 3.65 3.78 10.57
C VAL A 29 2.18 4.08 10.81
N ALA A 30 1.30 3.26 10.23
CA ALA A 30 -0.12 3.28 10.49
C ALA A 30 -0.51 2.03 11.30
N LEU A 31 -1.47 2.19 12.20
CA LEU A 31 -2.07 1.10 12.98
C LEU A 31 -3.54 0.98 12.58
N TYR A 32 -3.95 -0.21 12.16
CA TYR A 32 -5.34 -0.49 11.79
C TYR A 32 -5.89 -1.59 12.70
N PRO A 33 -7.02 -1.37 13.40
CA PRO A 33 -7.68 -2.44 14.12
C PRO A 33 -8.20 -3.49 13.13
N LEU A 34 -8.00 -4.76 13.45
CA LEU A 34 -8.65 -5.88 12.76
C LEU A 34 -9.87 -6.37 13.55
N ASP A 35 -9.76 -6.36 14.87
CA ASP A 35 -10.80 -6.72 15.83
C ASP A 35 -10.42 -6.19 17.23
N ASP A 36 -11.20 -6.56 18.24
CA ASP A 36 -11.03 -6.11 19.63
C ASP A 36 -9.66 -6.45 20.24
N ASN A 37 -8.97 -7.46 19.71
CA ASN A 37 -7.72 -7.97 20.28
C ASN A 37 -6.50 -7.79 19.36
N ARG A 38 -6.72 -7.38 18.11
CA ARG A 38 -5.68 -7.38 17.08
C ARG A 38 -5.68 -6.09 16.28
N ALA A 39 -4.47 -5.63 15.99
CA ALA A 39 -4.22 -4.55 15.05
C ALA A 39 -3.04 -4.91 14.14
N VAL A 40 -3.01 -4.34 12.94
CA VAL A 40 -1.91 -4.46 11.99
C VAL A 40 -1.13 -3.16 11.96
N LEU A 41 0.20 -3.29 12.04
CA LEU A 41 1.14 -2.20 11.84
C LEU A 41 1.63 -2.23 10.39
N VAL A 42 1.42 -1.12 9.69
CA VAL A 42 1.82 -0.95 8.28
C VAL A 42 2.85 0.18 8.19
N LYS A 43 4.00 -0.11 7.56
CA LYS A 43 4.99 0.92 7.24
C LYS A 43 4.43 1.84 6.16
N GLN A 44 4.46 3.14 6.41
CA GLN A 44 4.02 4.14 5.44
C GLN A 44 5.18 4.47 4.48
N PRO A 45 4.92 4.56 3.16
CA PRO A 45 5.91 5.10 2.23
C PRO A 45 6.11 6.59 2.51
N LYS A 46 7.30 7.12 2.17
CA LYS A 46 7.56 8.57 2.24
C LYS A 46 6.76 9.34 1.19
N SER A 47 6.57 8.74 0.02
CA SER A 47 5.77 9.24 -1.09
C SER A 47 4.94 8.10 -1.64
N TYR A 48 3.61 8.24 -1.57
CA TYR A 48 2.70 7.29 -2.19
C TYR A 48 2.80 7.31 -3.71
N VAL A 49 3.06 8.48 -4.30
CA VAL A 49 3.25 8.63 -5.75
C VAL A 49 4.44 7.78 -6.21
N GLU A 50 5.59 7.89 -5.52
CA GLU A 50 6.78 7.10 -5.86
C GLU A 50 6.55 5.61 -5.59
N ALA A 51 5.92 5.27 -4.46
CA ALA A 51 5.72 3.88 -4.06
C ALA A 51 4.72 3.13 -4.95
N LEU A 52 3.76 3.84 -5.55
CA LEU A 52 2.75 3.28 -6.43
C LEU A 52 3.06 3.52 -7.92
N SER A 53 4.14 4.25 -8.22
CA SER A 53 4.54 4.51 -9.60
C SER A 53 4.86 3.21 -10.34
N GLY A 54 4.30 3.06 -11.53
CA GLY A 54 4.47 1.85 -12.35
C GLY A 54 3.61 0.66 -11.91
N LEU A 55 2.79 0.78 -10.87
CA LEU A 55 1.83 -0.24 -10.50
C LEU A 55 0.84 -0.46 -11.67
N GLY A 56 0.71 -1.70 -12.14
CA GLY A 56 -0.16 -2.05 -13.26
C GLY A 56 0.46 -1.78 -14.64
N LYS A 57 1.77 -1.50 -14.73
CA LYS A 57 2.46 -1.34 -16.02
C LYS A 57 2.30 -2.57 -16.90
N GLU A 58 2.47 -3.77 -16.36
CA GLU A 58 2.31 -5.04 -17.07
C GLU A 58 0.89 -5.24 -17.62
N VAL A 59 -0.12 -4.76 -16.88
CA VAL A 59 -1.52 -4.79 -17.33
C VAL A 59 -1.67 -3.92 -18.57
N TRP A 60 -1.16 -2.68 -18.52
CA TRP A 60 -1.19 -1.78 -19.67
C TRP A 60 -0.44 -2.34 -20.88
N GLU A 61 0.73 -2.96 -20.66
CA GLU A 61 1.49 -3.62 -21.73
C GLU A 61 0.70 -4.77 -22.36
N SER A 62 0.03 -5.60 -21.54
CA SER A 62 -0.79 -6.72 -22.04
C SER A 62 -1.99 -6.27 -22.90
N LEU A 63 -2.52 -5.07 -22.65
CA LEU A 63 -3.60 -4.46 -23.42
C LEU A 63 -3.10 -3.77 -24.72
N GLY A 64 -1.79 -3.80 -24.95
CA GLY A 64 -1.13 -3.14 -26.09
C GLY A 64 -0.88 -1.64 -25.87
N GLY A 65 -0.80 -1.21 -24.61
CA GLY A 65 -0.57 0.17 -24.20
C GLY A 65 -1.85 0.95 -23.93
N ALA A 66 -1.73 1.98 -23.09
CA ALA A 66 -2.84 2.84 -22.70
C ALA A 66 -3.49 3.52 -23.91
N ASP A 67 -2.71 4.00 -24.87
CA ASP A 67 -3.22 4.70 -26.05
C ASP A 67 -4.09 3.78 -26.92
N LYS A 68 -3.63 2.55 -27.15
CA LYS A 68 -4.40 1.55 -27.91
C LYS A 68 -5.70 1.23 -27.18
N TYR A 69 -5.63 0.93 -25.89
CA TYR A 69 -6.80 0.62 -25.08
C TYR A 69 -7.84 1.75 -25.10
N ILE A 70 -7.41 2.99 -24.90
CA ILE A 70 -8.30 4.17 -24.93
C ILE A 70 -8.90 4.37 -26.33
N LYS A 71 -8.12 4.16 -27.39
CA LYS A 71 -8.62 4.26 -28.77
C LYS A 71 -9.70 3.21 -29.05
N ASP A 72 -9.46 1.97 -28.62
CA ASP A 72 -10.39 0.86 -28.78
C ASP A 72 -11.70 1.15 -28.02
N MET A 73 -11.62 1.63 -26.77
CA MET A 73 -12.79 2.04 -26.00
C MET A 73 -13.58 3.19 -26.65
N ARG A 74 -12.90 4.19 -27.23
CA ARG A 74 -13.57 5.31 -27.90
C ARG A 74 -14.24 4.90 -29.20
N ALA A 75 -13.74 3.86 -29.87
CA ALA A 75 -14.33 3.32 -31.10
C ALA A 75 -15.54 2.41 -30.82
N ASP A 76 -15.61 1.83 -29.63
CA ASP A 76 -16.72 0.95 -29.24
C ASP A 76 -18.02 1.75 -29.05
N ARG A 77 -18.92 1.62 -30.03
CA ARG A 77 -20.25 2.25 -30.06
C ARG A 77 -21.27 1.55 -29.17
N THR A 78 -20.95 0.38 -28.61
CA THR A 78 -21.84 -0.32 -27.68
C THR A 78 -21.79 0.28 -26.29
N LEU A 79 -20.66 0.89 -25.90
CA LEU A 79 -20.49 1.57 -24.61
C LEU A 79 -21.39 2.80 -24.42
N TRP A 80 -21.91 3.35 -25.51
CA TRP A 80 -22.77 4.53 -25.53
C TRP A 80 -24.25 4.22 -25.76
N LYS A 81 -24.60 2.94 -25.98
CA LYS A 81 -25.99 2.51 -26.08
C LYS A 81 -26.52 2.23 -24.68
N LYS A 82 -27.26 3.20 -24.14
CA LYS A 82 -28.16 3.01 -23.01
C LYS A 82 -29.33 2.12 -23.39
#